data_AF-A0A8X6V530-F1
#
_entry.id   AF-A0A8X6V530-F1
#
_cell.length_a   1.000
_cell.length_b   1.000
_cell.length_c   1.000
_cell.angle_alpha   90.00
_cell.angle_beta   90.00
_cell.angle_gamma   90.00
#
_symmetry.space_group_name_H-M   'P 1'
#
loop_
_entity.id
_entity.type
_entity.pdbx_description
1 polymer ?
#
loop_
_entity_poly.entity_id
_entity_poly.type
_entity_poly.pdbx_seq_one_letter_code
_entity_poly.pdbx_strand_id
1 'polypeptide(L)'
;MALTFQNFTIEEQQGFIQFLTAEGVKPAVSYRRMMIVYVEDCVSDKRVRKGRRSRFRADRKSLVDDPRPGQGRSHRQSRRPSEK
;
A
#
# COMPACT_ATOMS: atom_id res chain seq x y z
N MET A 1 -33.71 4.33 -2.04
CA MET A 1 -32.67 3.33 -2.33
C MET A 1 -31.57 3.49 -1.29
N ALA A 2 -31.45 2.56 -0.35
CA ALA A 2 -30.40 2.63 0.65
C ALA A 2 -29.07 2.27 -0.02
N LEU A 3 -28.13 3.21 -0.07
CA LEU A 3 -26.76 2.93 -0.44
C LEU A 3 -26.20 2.05 0.68
N THR A 4 -25.98 0.77 0.38
CA THR A 4 -25.22 -0.12 1.26
C THR A 4 -23.89 0.56 1.56
N PHE A 5 -23.60 0.85 2.84
CA PHE A 5 -22.26 1.23 3.27
C PHE A 5 -21.31 0.11 2.85
N GLN A 6 -20.65 0.28 1.70
CA GLN A 6 -19.62 -0.64 1.25
C GLN A 6 -18.44 -0.41 2.17
N ASN A 7 -18.09 -1.42 2.97
CA ASN A 7 -16.84 -1.40 3.72
C ASN A 7 -15.69 -1.46 2.71
N PHE A 8 -15.11 -0.31 2.39
CA PHE A 8 -14.03 -0.23 1.42
C PHE A 8 -12.71 -0.65 2.07
N THR A 9 -12.03 -1.59 1.44
CA THR A 9 -10.75 -2.09 1.94
C THR A 9 -9.66 -1.04 1.82
N ILE A 10 -8.65 -1.16 2.70
CA ILE A 10 -7.46 -0.30 2.67
C ILE A 10 -6.72 -0.41 1.31
N GLU A 11 -6.82 -1.55 0.64
CA GLU A 11 -6.19 -1.81 -0.67
C GLU A 11 -6.89 -1.06 -1.80
N GLU A 12 -8.22 -1.06 -1.82
CA GLU A 12 -9.00 -0.28 -2.80
C GLU A 12 -8.74 1.22 -2.67
N GLN A 13 -8.72 1.73 -1.43
CA GLN A 13 -8.40 3.13 -1.17
C GLN A 13 -6.95 3.47 -1.58
N GLN A 14 -6.01 2.53 -1.46
CA GLN A 14 -4.65 2.71 -1.97
C GLN A 14 -4.60 2.76 -3.50
N GLY A 15 -5.36 1.91 -4.19
CA GLY A 15 -5.51 1.96 -5.64
C GLY A 15 -6.04 3.32 -6.09
N PHE A 16 -7.05 3.85 -5.40
CA PHE A 16 -7.60 5.17 -5.71
C PHE A 16 -6.59 6.32 -5.47
N ILE A 17 -5.79 6.23 -4.41
CA ILE A 17 -4.67 7.16 -4.18
C ILE A 17 -3.69 7.10 -5.34
N GLN A 18 -3.32 5.91 -5.82
CA GLN A 18 -2.40 5.73 -6.94
C GLN A 18 -2.97 6.31 -8.24
N PHE A 19 -4.25 6.04 -8.52
CA PHE A 19 -4.96 6.60 -9.68
C PHE A 19 -4.92 8.13 -9.71
N LEU A 20 -5.35 8.79 -8.63
CA LEU A 20 -5.32 10.25 -8.53
C LEU A 20 -3.90 10.83 -8.55
N THR A 21 -2.91 10.02 -8.17
CA THR A 21 -1.51 10.40 -8.20
C THR A 21 -0.94 10.34 -9.61
N ALA A 22 -1.35 9.35 -10.41
CA ALA A 22 -1.01 9.23 -11.82
C ALA A 22 -1.66 10.34 -12.66
N GLU A 23 -2.89 10.74 -12.33
CA GLU A 23 -3.57 11.90 -12.92
C GLU A 23 -2.92 13.26 -12.56
N GLY A 24 -1.93 13.28 -11.66
CA GLY A 24 -1.25 14.52 -11.27
C GLY A 24 -2.08 15.42 -10.32
N VAL A 25 -3.17 14.92 -9.75
CA VAL A 25 -4.01 15.67 -8.80
C VAL A 25 -3.16 16.09 -7.59
N LYS A 26 -3.43 17.26 -6.99
CA LYS A 26 -2.73 17.69 -5.77
C LYS A 26 -3.18 16.87 -4.55
N PRO A 27 -2.31 16.60 -3.55
CA PRO A 27 -2.65 15.74 -2.41
C PRO A 27 -3.91 16.19 -1.64
N ALA A 28 -4.05 17.50 -1.41
CA ALA A 28 -5.21 18.06 -0.71
C ALA A 28 -6.53 17.84 -1.49
N VAL A 29 -6.48 17.90 -2.82
CA VAL A 29 -7.63 17.64 -3.69
C VAL A 29 -7.96 16.15 -3.70
N SER A 30 -6.94 15.28 -3.67
CA SER A 30 -7.16 13.83 -3.56
C SER A 30 -7.85 13.43 -2.28
N TYR A 31 -7.45 13.99 -1.14
CA TYR A 31 -8.13 13.72 0.12
C TYR A 31 -9.60 14.17 0.09
N ARG A 32 -9.90 15.35 -0.46
CA ARG A 32 -11.29 15.82 -0.63
C ARG A 32 -12.10 14.89 -1.53
N ARG A 33 -11.53 14.42 -2.65
CA ARG A 33 -12.19 13.46 -3.54
C ARG A 33 -12.44 12.12 -2.85
N MET A 34 -11.46 11.61 -2.09
CA MET A 34 -11.62 10.39 -1.30
C MET A 34 -12.71 10.53 -0.24
N MET A 35 -12.78 11.67 0.46
CA MET A 35 -13.83 11.94 1.44
C MET A 35 -15.25 11.90 0.85
N ILE A 36 -15.42 12.31 -0.41
CA ILE A 36 -16.72 12.25 -1.09
C ILE A 36 -17.13 10.81 -1.40
N VAL A 37 -16.18 9.95 -1.75
CA VAL A 37 -16.43 8.56 -2.15
C VAL A 37 -16.54 7.61 -0.95
N TYR A 38 -15.60 7.71 -0.02
CA TYR A 38 -15.44 6.78 1.10
C TYR A 38 -16.07 7.29 2.40
N VAL A 39 -16.42 8.58 2.47
CA VAL A 39 -17.08 9.23 3.62
C VAL A 39 -16.38 8.86 4.94
N GLU A 40 -17.03 8.09 5.82
CA GLU A 40 -16.53 7.75 7.15
C GLU A 40 -15.33 6.80 7.12
N ASP A 41 -15.25 5.94 6.11
CA ASP A 41 -14.17 4.96 5.95
C ASP A 41 -12.91 5.54 5.29
N CYS A 42 -12.93 6.83 4.95
CA CYS A 42 -11.81 7.46 4.24
C CYS A 42 -10.53 7.46 5.09
N VAL A 43 -9.44 6.95 4.52
CA VAL A 43 -8.12 7.06 5.15
C VAL A 43 -7.72 8.52 5.39
N SER A 44 -6.97 8.73 6.47
CA SER A 44 -6.50 10.07 6.85
C SER A 44 -5.65 10.74 5.77
N ASP A 45 -5.70 12.07 5.70
CA ASP A 45 -4.90 12.90 4.80
C ASP A 45 -3.38 12.61 4.91
N LYS A 46 -2.89 12.33 6.12
CA LYS A 46 -1.51 11.88 6.35
C LYS A 46 -1.19 10.59 5.61
N ARG A 47 -2.13 9.63 5.59
CA ARG A 47 -2.00 8.35 4.87
C ARG A 47 -2.08 8.54 3.36
N VAL A 48 -2.92 9.45 2.87
CA VAL A 48 -2.96 9.85 1.44
C VAL A 48 -1.60 10.42 1.00
N ARG A 49 -1.03 11.36 1.77
CA ARG A 49 0.30 11.91 1.48
C ARG A 49 1.40 10.86 1.55
N LYS A 50 1.32 9.91 2.48
CA LYS A 50 2.27 8.79 2.60
C LYS A 50 2.16 7.82 1.41
N GLY A 51 0.94 7.41 1.03
CA GLY A 51 0.68 6.55 -0.12
C GLY A 51 1.12 7.18 -1.45
N ARG A 52 0.99 8.50 -1.58
CA ARG A 52 1.55 9.26 -2.70
C ARG A 52 3.07 9.19 -2.83
N ARG A 53 3.80 9.05 -1.71
CA ARG A 53 5.25 8.87 -1.70
C ARG A 53 5.65 7.41 -1.98
N SER A 54 4.71 6.47 -1.86
CA SER A 54 4.94 5.06 -2.11
C SER A 54 4.77 4.67 -3.59
N ARG A 55 4.81 5.60 -4.55
CA ARG A 55 4.88 5.30 -6.00
C ARG A 55 5.96 4.24 -6.31
N PHE A 56 7.00 4.16 -5.49
CA PHE A 56 8.09 3.18 -5.58
C PHE A 56 7.82 1.80 -4.95
N ARG A 57 6.63 1.55 -4.38
CA ARG A 57 6.26 0.27 -3.76
C ARG A 57 5.22 -0.52 -4.54
N ALA A 58 4.43 0.13 -5.40
CA ALA A 58 3.38 -0.55 -6.17
C ALA A 58 3.93 -1.64 -7.10
N ASP A 59 5.08 -1.38 -7.75
CA ASP A 59 5.76 -2.35 -8.62
C ASP A 59 6.80 -3.23 -7.89
N ARG A 60 7.02 -3.03 -6.60
CA ARG A 60 7.81 -3.96 -5.79
C ARG A 60 6.90 -5.03 -5.19
N LYS A 61 6.28 -5.85 -6.06
CA LYS A 61 6.01 -7.21 -5.63
C LYS A 61 7.39 -7.87 -5.50
N SER A 62 7.77 -8.24 -4.28
CA SER A 62 8.87 -9.19 -4.10
C SER A 62 8.47 -10.43 -4.87
N LEU A 63 8.93 -10.58 -6.11
CA LEU A 63 8.94 -11.87 -6.76
C LEU A 63 9.77 -12.74 -5.83
N VAL A 64 9.11 -13.68 -5.15
CA VAL A 64 9.82 -14.78 -4.55
C VAL A 64 10.50 -15.45 -5.74
N ASP A 65 11.83 -15.33 -5.82
CA ASP A 65 12.59 -16.07 -6.82
C ASP A 65 12.20 -17.54 -6.65
N ASP A 66 11.63 -18.14 -7.70
CA ASP A 66 11.46 -19.59 -7.72
C ASP A 66 12.82 -20.23 -7.44
N PRO A 67 12.86 -21.33 -6.65
CA PRO A 67 14.13 -21.97 -6.32
C PRO A 67 14.85 -22.34 -7.60
N ARG A 68 15.93 -21.63 -7.91
CA ARG A 68 16.69 -21.87 -9.13
C ARG A 68 17.31 -23.26 -9.04
N PRO A 69 17.28 -24.08 -10.10
CA PRO A 69 17.98 -25.36 -10.10
C PRO A 69 19.45 -25.12 -9.75
N GLY A 70 19.92 -25.68 -8.63
CA GLY A 70 21.29 -25.48 -8.11
C GLY A 70 21.43 -24.49 -6.94
N GLN A 71 20.35 -23.87 -6.46
CA GLN A 71 20.40 -23.00 -5.28
C GLN A 71 20.60 -23.85 -4.01
N GLY A 72 21.85 -23.95 -3.55
CA GLY A 72 22.20 -24.65 -2.31
C GLY A 72 21.39 -24.09 -1.15
N ARG A 73 20.77 -24.96 -0.35
CA ARG A 73 19.97 -24.59 0.83
C ARG A 73 20.85 -23.78 1.80
N SER A 74 20.84 -22.45 1.70
CA SER A 74 21.50 -21.60 2.70
C SER A 74 20.62 -21.54 3.93
N HIS A 75 20.65 -22.60 4.72
CA HIS A 75 20.20 -22.60 6.11
C HIS A 75 21.23 -21.81 6.94
N ARG A 76 21.33 -20.48 6.71
CA ARG A 76 22.14 -19.62 7.57
C ARG A 76 21.27 -19.20 8.75
N GLN A 77 21.26 -20.06 9.77
CA GLN A 77 20.89 -19.69 11.13
C GLN A 77 21.68 -18.43 11.51
N SER A 78 20.99 -17.34 11.84
CA SER A 78 21.58 -16.27 12.65
C SER A 78 20.99 -16.36 14.05
N ARG A 79 21.44 -17.36 14.82
CA ARG A 79 21.49 -17.21 16.28
C ARG A 79 22.48 -16.08 16.54
N ARG A 80 22.01 -14.92 17.00
CA ARG A 80 22.88 -14.00 17.73
C ARG A 80 23.02 -14.58 19.15
N PRO A 81 24.22 -14.87 19.67
CA PRO A 81 24.39 -14.97 21.11
C PRO A 81 24.28 -13.55 21.69
N SER A 82 23.40 -13.38 22.67
CA SER A 82 23.42 -12.25 23.58
C SER A 82 24.66 -12.38 24.48
N GLU A 83 25.67 -11.55 24.29
CA GLU A 83 26.67 -11.30 25.33
C GLU A 83 26.03 -10.42 26.42
N LYS A 84 25.93 -10.96 27.62
CA LYS A 84 25.96 -10.23 28.91
C LYS A 84 26.52 -11.17 29.97
#